data_AF-A0A4R4MZL3-F1
#
_entry.id   AF-A0A4R4MZL3-F1
#
_cell.length_a   1.000
_cell.length_b   1.000
_cell.length_c   1.000
_cell.angle_alpha   90.00
_cell.angle_beta   90.00
_cell.angle_gamma   90.00
#
_symmetry.space_group_name_H-M   'P 1'
#
loop_
_entity.id
_entity.type
_entity.pdbx_description
1 polymer ?
#
loop_
_entity_poly.entity_id
_entity_poly.type
_entity_poly.pdbx_seq_one_letter_code
_entity_poly.pdbx_strand_id
1 'polypeptide(L)'
;MSPLSLTERAFDAFVFVTPEYNHSFPAALKNALDYLHAEWQHKAAGFVGYGTSGGIRAVEQLRQIMGELKVPDVPTQVALSMFTDFTFTGPVGPIEPGTCTPAPHHADTGSVKLTVQTRCWWS
;
A
#
# COMPACT_ATOMS: atom_id res chain seq x y z
N MET A 1 -17.84 -1.49 21.33
CA MET A 1 -17.05 -0.43 20.70
C MET A 1 -15.59 -0.79 20.94
N SER A 2 -14.92 -1.36 19.93
CA SER A 2 -13.57 -1.93 20.08
C SER A 2 -12.49 -0.83 20.12
N PRO A 3 -11.34 -1.07 20.78
CA PRO A 3 -10.30 -0.07 21.02
C PRO A 3 -9.50 0.37 19.77
N LEU A 4 -9.83 -0.10 18.57
CA LEU A 4 -9.12 0.24 17.33
C LEU A 4 -9.59 1.58 16.72
N SER A 5 -10.84 2.00 16.94
CA SER A 5 -11.45 3.16 16.27
C SER A 5 -10.95 4.54 16.75
N LEU A 6 -10.27 4.61 17.90
CA LEU A 6 -9.79 5.89 18.45
C LEU A 6 -8.47 6.36 17.83
N THR A 7 -7.63 5.44 17.36
CA THR A 7 -6.36 5.77 16.70
C THR A 7 -6.57 6.23 15.25
N GLU A 8 -7.50 5.62 14.50
CA GLU A 8 -7.69 5.92 13.07
C GLU A 8 -8.35 7.29 12.83
N ARG A 9 -9.20 7.75 13.76
CA ARG A 9 -9.79 9.10 13.69
C ARG A 9 -8.77 10.23 13.79
N ALA A 10 -7.59 9.99 14.37
CA ALA A 10 -6.58 11.03 14.59
C ALA A 10 -5.73 11.36 13.34
N PHE A 11 -5.80 10.55 12.28
CA PHE A 11 -4.99 10.76 11.07
C PHE A 11 -5.77 11.55 10.01
N ASP A 12 -5.10 12.49 9.36
CA ASP A 12 -5.69 13.31 8.28
C ASP A 12 -5.62 12.61 6.91
N ALA A 13 -4.73 11.62 6.76
CA ALA A 13 -4.51 10.89 5.52
C ALA A 13 -3.94 9.48 5.76
N PHE A 14 -4.10 8.60 4.77
CA PHE A 14 -3.57 7.24 4.77
C PHE A 14 -2.77 6.93 3.50
N VAL A 15 -1.76 6.08 3.64
CA VAL A 15 -0.99 5.54 2.52
C VAL A 15 -1.24 4.03 2.43
N PHE A 16 -1.82 3.60 1.32
CA PHE A 16 -2.08 2.20 1.05
C PHE A 16 -0.90 1.59 0.29
N VAL A 17 -0.25 0.62 0.92
CA VAL A 17 0.81 -0.18 0.31
C VAL A 17 0.20 -1.50 -0.16
N THR A 18 0.19 -1.75 -1.47
CA THR A 18 -0.48 -2.93 -2.03
C THR A 18 0.41 -3.69 -3.02
N PRO A 19 0.47 -5.03 -2.91
CA PRO A 19 0.95 -5.85 -4.00
C PRO A 19 -0.08 -5.88 -5.14
N GLU A 20 0.40 -6.14 -6.36
CA GLU A 20 -0.45 -6.64 -7.46
C GLU A 20 -0.40 -8.16 -7.52
N TYR A 21 -1.53 -8.78 -7.18
CA TYR A 21 -1.75 -10.22 -7.29
C TYR A 21 -2.83 -10.49 -8.32
N ASN A 22 -2.52 -11.33 -9.31
CA ASN A 22 -3.46 -11.74 -10.36
C ASN A 22 -4.16 -10.55 -11.04
N HIS A 23 -3.41 -9.48 -11.34
CA HIS A 23 -3.96 -8.26 -11.98
C HIS A 23 -4.93 -7.47 -11.10
N SER A 24 -4.83 -7.60 -9.77
CA SER A 24 -5.70 -6.93 -8.81
C SER A 24 -4.97 -6.67 -7.50
N PHE A 25 -5.63 -5.94 -6.60
CA PHE A 25 -5.21 -5.77 -5.21
C PHE A 25 -5.66 -7.00 -4.38
N PRO A 26 -5.04 -7.28 -3.22
CA PRO A 26 -5.31 -8.49 -2.47
C PRO A 26 -6.68 -8.46 -1.78
N ALA A 27 -7.33 -9.64 -1.66
CA ALA A 27 -8.63 -9.78 -1.00
C ALA A 27 -8.65 -9.29 0.46
N ALA A 28 -7.53 -9.44 1.17
CA ALA A 28 -7.39 -8.94 2.54
C ALA A 28 -7.57 -7.42 2.63
N LEU A 29 -7.05 -6.67 1.65
CA LEU A 29 -7.22 -5.22 1.58
C LEU A 29 -8.67 -4.84 1.31
N LYS A 30 -9.36 -5.57 0.41
CA LYS A 30 -10.80 -5.36 0.19
C LYS A 30 -11.61 -5.54 1.47
N ASN A 31 -11.34 -6.61 2.21
CA ASN A 31 -12.04 -6.92 3.44
C ASN A 31 -11.85 -5.82 4.50
N ALA A 32 -10.63 -5.28 4.63
CA ALA A 32 -10.35 -4.17 5.55
C ALA A 32 -11.09 -2.88 5.16
N LEU A 33 -11.12 -2.55 3.86
CA LEU A 33 -11.84 -1.38 3.34
C LEU A 33 -13.35 -1.48 3.59
N ASP A 34 -13.93 -2.66 3.36
CA ASP A 34 -15.36 -2.90 3.57
C ASP A 34 -15.74 -2.85 5.06
N TYR A 35 -14.89 -3.41 5.93
CA TYR A 35 -15.14 -3.45 7.37
C TYR A 35 -15.09 -2.06 8.02
N LEU A 36 -14.11 -1.24 7.63
CA LEU A 36 -13.84 0.08 8.23
C LEU A 36 -14.38 1.25 7.38
N HIS A 37 -15.37 1.02 6.52
CA HIS A 37 -15.87 2.00 5.54
C HIS A 37 -16.09 3.43 6.09
N ALA A 38 -16.60 3.56 7.32
CA ALA A 38 -16.91 4.85 7.94
C ALA A 38 -15.66 5.61 8.39
N GLU A 39 -14.56 4.92 8.70
CA GLU A 39 -13.34 5.52 9.22
C GLU A 39 -12.49 6.16 8.12
N TRP A 40 -12.64 5.69 6.87
CA TRP A 40 -11.91 6.21 5.70
C TRP A 40 -12.49 7.50 5.13
N GLN A 41 -13.78 7.77 5.35
CA GLN A 41 -14.49 8.87 4.68
C GLN A 41 -13.81 10.21 4.93
N HIS A 42 -13.69 11.01 3.86
CA HIS A 42 -13.13 12.36 3.88
C HIS A 42 -11.65 12.46 4.29
N LYS A 43 -10.90 11.35 4.28
CA LYS A 43 -9.45 11.35 4.52
C LYS A 43 -8.69 11.14 3.21
N ALA A 44 -7.55 11.79 3.04
CA ALA A 44 -6.78 11.65 1.80
C ALA A 44 -6.13 10.27 1.69
N ALA A 45 -6.08 9.69 0.49
CA ALA A 45 -5.42 8.42 0.19
C ALA A 45 -4.23 8.59 -0.77
N GLY A 46 -3.06 8.08 -0.36
CA GLY A 46 -1.91 7.88 -1.22
C GLY A 46 -1.69 6.39 -1.52
N PHE A 47 -1.04 6.07 -2.64
CA PHE A 47 -0.82 4.69 -3.06
C PHE A 47 0.65 4.37 -3.31
N VAL A 48 1.07 3.21 -2.81
CA VAL A 48 2.34 2.56 -3.12
C VAL A 48 2.03 1.16 -3.63
N GLY A 49 2.14 0.98 -4.95
CA GLY A 49 2.00 -0.31 -5.59
C GLY A 49 3.35 -1.01 -5.67
N TYR A 50 3.37 -2.33 -5.49
CA TYR A 50 4.54 -3.14 -5.82
C TYR A 50 4.15 -4.43 -6.55
N GLY A 51 5.01 -4.88 -7.46
CA GLY A 51 4.76 -6.10 -8.25
C GLY A 51 5.66 -6.19 -9.47
N THR A 52 5.36 -7.10 -10.38
CA THR A 52 6.11 -7.26 -11.63
C THR A 52 6.00 -6.03 -12.53
N SER A 53 4.87 -5.32 -12.49
CA SER A 53 4.63 -4.07 -13.25
C SER A 53 4.46 -2.85 -12.34
N GLY A 54 5.04 -2.86 -11.14
CA GLY A 54 4.94 -1.72 -10.22
C GLY A 54 3.59 -1.56 -9.52
N GLY A 55 2.71 -2.57 -9.61
CA GLY A 55 1.41 -2.56 -8.93
C GLY A 55 0.37 -1.60 -9.50
N ILE A 56 0.55 -1.13 -10.72
CA ILE A 56 -0.27 -0.07 -11.33
C ILE A 56 -1.75 -0.49 -11.43
N ARG A 57 -2.04 -1.73 -11.83
CA ARG A 57 -3.42 -2.20 -12.05
C ARG A 57 -4.18 -2.38 -10.74
N ALA A 58 -3.46 -2.82 -9.71
CA ALA A 58 -4.01 -2.91 -8.36
C ALA A 58 -4.46 -1.52 -7.88
N VAL A 59 -3.65 -0.48 -8.11
CA VAL A 59 -3.99 0.89 -7.74
C VAL A 59 -5.15 1.43 -8.58
N GLU A 60 -5.18 1.19 -9.89
CA GLU A 60 -6.30 1.61 -10.75
C GLU A 60 -7.66 1.09 -10.25
N GLN A 61 -7.72 -0.19 -9.86
CA GLN A 61 -8.93 -0.76 -9.28
C GLN A 61 -9.26 -0.16 -7.91
N LEU A 62 -8.25 0.09 -7.06
CA LEU A 62 -8.46 0.75 -5.77
C LEU A 62 -9.02 2.17 -5.93
N ARG A 63 -8.57 2.94 -6.92
CA ARG A 63 -9.10 4.29 -7.19
C ARG A 63 -10.61 4.27 -7.47
N GLN A 64 -11.10 3.28 -8.21
CA GLN A 64 -12.54 3.11 -8.43
C GLN A 64 -13.30 2.90 -7.11
N ILE A 65 -12.73 2.13 -6.18
CA ILE A 65 -13.34 1.84 -4.87
C ILE A 65 -13.26 3.06 -3.95
N MET A 66 -12.14 3.79 -3.95
CA MET A 66 -11.99 5.01 -3.15
C MET A 66 -13.01 6.09 -3.53
N GLY A 67 -13.35 6.19 -4.82
CA GLY A 67 -14.43 7.05 -5.29
C GLY A 67 -15.78 6.73 -4.63
N GLU A 68 -16.11 5.45 -4.49
CA GLU A 68 -17.35 5.01 -3.82
C GLU A 68 -17.29 5.22 -2.29
N LEU A 69 -16.12 5.01 -1.69
CA LEU A 69 -15.90 5.20 -0.25
C LEU A 69 -15.78 6.68 0.16
N LYS A 70 -15.90 7.63 -0.77
CA LYS A 70 -15.73 9.09 -0.53
C LYS A 70 -14.36 9.43 0.06
N VAL A 71 -13.33 8.76 -0.43
CA VAL A 71 -11.94 8.94 -0.03
C VAL A 71 -11.21 9.68 -1.15
N PRO A 72 -10.85 10.97 -0.99
CA PRO A 72 -10.10 11.69 -2.02
C PRO A 72 -8.69 11.10 -2.18
N ASP A 73 -8.34 10.67 -3.39
CA ASP A 73 -7.04 10.07 -3.69
C ASP A 73 -6.07 11.01 -4.42
N VAL A 74 -4.77 10.81 -4.18
CA VAL A 74 -3.69 11.58 -4.82
C VAL A 74 -3.40 10.98 -6.21
N PRO A 75 -3.33 11.79 -7.28
CA PRO A 75 -3.11 11.28 -8.63
C PRO A 75 -1.72 10.65 -8.80
N THR A 76 -0.71 11.16 -8.09
CA THR A 76 0.63 10.57 -8.08
C THR A 76 0.63 9.29 -7.24
N GLN A 77 1.32 8.25 -7.73
CA GLN A 77 1.52 6.99 -7.03
C GLN A 77 2.97 6.56 -7.14
N VAL A 78 3.43 5.78 -6.16
CA VAL A 78 4.75 5.14 -6.21
C VAL A 78 4.54 3.73 -6.75
N ALA A 79 5.30 3.36 -7.78
CA ALA A 79 5.23 2.06 -8.43
C ALA A 79 6.58 1.34 -8.30
N LEU A 80 6.65 0.32 -7.44
CA LEU A 80 7.89 -0.40 -7.15
C LEU A 80 7.94 -1.73 -7.89
N SER A 81 8.95 -1.92 -8.73
CA SER A 81 9.14 -3.17 -9.46
C SER A 81 9.93 -4.16 -8.60
N MET A 82 9.41 -5.39 -8.50
CA MET A 82 10.10 -6.47 -7.77
C MET A 82 11.48 -6.82 -8.33
N PHE A 83 11.77 -6.44 -9.57
CA PHE A 83 13.04 -6.75 -10.22
C PHE A 83 14.09 -5.65 -10.08
N THR A 84 13.67 -4.40 -9.85
CA THR A 84 14.58 -3.24 -9.89
C THR A 84 14.66 -2.48 -8.58
N ASP A 85 13.63 -2.55 -7.74
CA ASP A 85 13.54 -1.76 -6.50
C ASP A 85 13.81 -2.58 -5.23
N PHE A 86 13.97 -3.90 -5.36
CA PHE A 86 14.22 -4.78 -4.23
C PHE A 86 15.50 -5.59 -4.44
N THR A 87 16.34 -5.58 -3.41
CA THR A 87 17.53 -6.43 -3.33
C THR A 87 17.32 -7.46 -2.23
N PHE A 88 17.37 -8.74 -2.59
CA PHE A 88 17.24 -9.85 -1.66
C PHE A 88 18.65 -10.38 -1.37
N THR A 89 19.11 -10.21 -0.13
CA THR A 89 20.45 -10.63 0.32
C THR A 89 20.48 -12.04 0.91
N GLY A 90 19.32 -12.69 1.00
CA GLY A 90 19.13 -14.02 1.59
C GLY A 90 19.44 -15.18 0.65
N PRO A 91 19.83 -16.36 1.19
CA PRO A 91 20.14 -17.56 0.40
C PRO A 91 18.92 -18.15 -0.33
N VAL A 92 17.70 -17.74 0.02
CA VAL A 92 16.44 -18.34 -0.47
C VAL A 92 15.59 -17.38 -1.34
N GLY A 93 16.16 -16.24 -1.77
CA GLY A 93 15.48 -15.33 -2.69
C GLY A 93 14.37 -14.48 -2.04
N PRO A 94 13.27 -14.12 -2.75
CA PRO A 94 12.29 -13.11 -2.31
C PRO A 94 11.49 -13.38 -1.04
N ILE A 95 11.72 -14.52 -0.37
CA ILE A 95 11.00 -14.93 0.84
C ILE A 95 11.63 -14.36 2.12
N GLU A 96 12.86 -13.82 2.05
CA GLU A 96 13.50 -13.13 3.16
C GLU A 96 13.28 -11.61 3.08
N PRO A 97 13.37 -10.89 4.22
CA PRO A 97 13.28 -9.43 4.22
C PRO A 97 14.31 -8.80 3.27
N GLY A 98 13.84 -8.32 2.12
CA GLY A 98 14.64 -7.57 1.17
C GLY A 98 14.82 -6.13 1.62
N THR A 99 15.93 -5.51 1.21
CA THR A 99 16.07 -4.05 1.33
C THR A 99 15.48 -3.41 0.09
N CYS A 100 14.54 -2.48 0.28
CA CYS A 100 14.09 -1.60 -0.78
C CYS A 100 15.25 -0.69 -1.15
N THR A 101 15.82 -0.91 -2.32
CA THR A 101 16.90 -0.12 -2.89
C THR A 101 16.30 0.49 -4.16
N PRO A 102 15.77 1.73 -4.09
CA PRO A 102 15.03 2.31 -5.19
C PRO A 102 15.89 2.33 -6.45
N ALA A 103 15.30 1.96 -7.58
CA ALA A 103 15.97 2.02 -8.87
C ALA A 103 16.38 3.48 -9.19
N PRO A 104 17.38 3.71 -10.07
CA PRO A 104 17.87 5.06 -10.36
C PRO A 104 16.78 6.06 -10.81
N HIS A 105 15.68 5.58 -11.40
CA HIS A 105 14.55 6.43 -11.78
C HIS A 105 13.66 6.87 -10.60
N HIS A 106 13.93 6.37 -9.38
CA HIS A 106 13.34 6.81 -8.12
C HIS A 106 14.32 7.66 -7.28
N ALA A 107 15.53 7.97 -7.78
CA ALA A 107 16.59 8.64 -7.03
C ALA A 107 16.21 10.05 -6.51
N ASP A 108 15.29 10.74 -7.17
CA ASP A 108 14.81 12.07 -6.76
C ASP A 108 13.56 12.01 -5.85
N THR A 109 13.03 10.80 -5.61
CA THR A 109 11.89 10.60 -4.71
C THR A 109 12.43 10.56 -3.29
N GLY A 110 12.39 11.71 -2.61
CA GLY A 110 12.95 11.90 -1.27
C GLY A 110 12.71 10.70 -0.35
N SER A 111 13.73 10.30 0.39
CA SER A 111 13.77 9.11 1.24
C SER A 111 12.52 8.99 2.12
N VAL A 112 11.54 8.19 1.68
CA VAL A 112 10.38 7.81 2.49
C VAL A 112 10.82 6.69 3.42
N LYS A 113 10.91 7.00 4.71
CA LYS A 113 11.15 6.00 5.74
C LYS A 113 9.88 5.16 5.91
N LEU A 114 9.69 4.17 5.02
CA LEU A 114 8.57 3.25 5.02
C LEU A 114 8.70 2.32 6.24
N THR A 115 8.13 2.73 7.38
CA THR A 115 7.95 1.80 8.50
C THR A 115 6.74 0.94 8.15
N VAL A 116 6.98 -0.16 7.43
CA VAL A 116 5.97 -1.21 7.24
C VAL A 116 5.71 -1.82 8.61
N GLN A 117 4.70 -1.31 9.33
CA GLN A 117 4.07 -2.09 10.38
C GLN A 117 3.20 -3.14 9.69
N THR A 118 3.82 -4.24 9.28
CA THR A 118 3.11 -5.52 9.25
C THR A 118 2.81 -5.89 10.70
N ARG A 119 1.78 -5.27 11.28
CA ARG A 119 1.00 -6.00 12.29
C ARG A 119 0.28 -7.08 11.50
N CYS A 120 0.94 -8.23 11.42
CA CYS A 120 0.32 -9.50 11.10
C CYS A 120 -0.85 -9.69 12.08
N TRP A 121 -2.07 -9.40 11.64
CA TRP A 121 -3.27 -9.78 12.36
C TRP A 121 -3.55 -11.25 12.04
N TRP A 122 -2.82 -12.12 12.73
CA TRP A 122 -3.22 -13.49 13.03
C TRP A 122 -2.86 -13.72 14.50
N SER A 123 -3.89 -13.70 15.34
CA SER A 123 -3.95 -14.52 16.55
C SER A 123 -5.02 -15.57 16.32
#